data_AF-F5Z026-F1
#
_entry.id   AF-F5Z026-F1
#
_cell.length_a   1.000
_cell.length_b   1.000
_cell.length_c   1.000
_cell.angle_alpha   90.00
_cell.angle_beta   90.00
_cell.angle_gamma   90.00
#
_symmetry.space_group_name_H-M   'P 1'
#
loop_
_entity.id
_entity.type
_entity.pdbx_description
1 polymer ?
#
loop_
_entity_poly.entity_id
_entity_poly.type
_entity_poly.pdbx_seq_one_letter_code
_entity_poly.pdbx_strand_id
1 'polypeptide(L)'
;MTLRDTVRTVTVAVMLMGTLLGSPTGIPAAGAEPCPDTEVVFARGSGQPVGLGDVGEAFVASLTEQLPGRDVRVYPVDYPASTDYRNSALLGESDATARIQATVANCPNTKLVLGGYSQGASVIEMSSNSLPPAVAQRVAAVALFGPPSSPYSTSLWGGPLPVLAASYQPMTITFCLAGDIYCEDNGSVVPHLMYVQDGKADEGAAFAANRLTSG
;
A
#
# COMPACT_ATOMS: atom_id res chain seq x y z
N MET A 1 -16.34 10.12 -81.26
CA MET A 1 -16.04 8.68 -81.46
C MET A 1 -16.57 7.95 -80.24
N THR A 2 -17.84 7.51 -80.26
CA THR A 2 -18.30 6.18 -80.73
C THR A 2 -17.71 5.06 -79.85
N LEU A 3 -18.44 4.14 -79.25
CA LEU A 3 -19.86 3.77 -79.27
C LEU A 3 -19.98 2.60 -78.26
N ARG A 4 -21.12 2.47 -77.54
CA ARG A 4 -21.91 1.22 -77.36
C ARG A 4 -21.20 -0.05 -76.81
N ASP A 5 -21.69 -0.79 -75.81
CA ASP A 5 -23.05 -1.27 -75.63
C ASP A 5 -23.31 -1.77 -74.19
N THR A 6 -24.56 -1.59 -73.79
CA THR A 6 -25.33 -2.30 -72.75
C THR A 6 -25.19 -3.83 -72.78
N VAL A 7 -25.45 -4.52 -71.64
CA VAL A 7 -26.55 -5.50 -71.46
C VAL A 7 -26.34 -6.48 -70.26
N ARG A 8 -27.40 -6.58 -69.43
CA ARG A 8 -27.91 -7.70 -68.58
C ARG A 8 -27.14 -8.23 -67.35
N THR A 9 -27.73 -7.91 -66.20
CA THR A 9 -28.22 -8.82 -65.13
C THR A 9 -27.95 -10.33 -65.27
N VAL A 10 -27.34 -10.94 -64.25
CA VAL A 10 -27.83 -12.18 -63.61
C VAL A 10 -27.46 -12.14 -62.11
N THR A 11 -28.48 -12.14 -61.28
CA THR A 11 -28.44 -12.40 -59.84
C THR A 11 -28.07 -13.87 -59.61
N VAL A 12 -27.02 -14.16 -58.86
CA VAL A 12 -26.82 -15.49 -58.26
C VAL A 12 -26.63 -15.31 -56.77
N ALA A 13 -27.72 -15.52 -56.03
CA ALA A 13 -27.68 -15.74 -54.59
C ALA A 13 -27.10 -17.14 -54.36
N VAL A 14 -25.85 -17.21 -53.90
CA VAL A 14 -25.30 -18.45 -53.35
C VAL A 14 -25.40 -18.35 -51.83
N MET A 15 -26.40 -19.03 -51.27
CA MET A 15 -26.43 -19.35 -49.86
C MET A 15 -25.34 -20.38 -49.59
N LEU A 16 -24.28 -20.00 -48.88
CA LEU A 16 -23.38 -20.95 -48.22
C LEU A 16 -23.68 -20.92 -46.72
N MET A 17 -24.54 -21.88 -46.32
CA MET A 17 -24.62 -22.36 -44.95
C MET A 17 -23.27 -23.01 -44.60
N GLY A 18 -22.43 -22.28 -43.88
CA GLY A 18 -21.21 -22.80 -43.28
C GLY A 18 -21.37 -22.90 -41.77
N THR A 19 -21.73 -24.07 -41.26
CA THR A 19 -21.74 -24.39 -39.84
C THR A 19 -20.29 -24.43 -39.31
N LEU A 20 -19.86 -23.36 -38.64
CA LEU A 20 -18.65 -23.35 -37.84
C LEU A 20 -18.96 -23.92 -36.44
N LEU A 21 -18.91 -25.24 -36.30
CA LEU A 21 -18.72 -25.90 -35.01
C LEU A 21 -17.23 -25.84 -34.66
N GLY A 22 -16.77 -24.65 -34.27
CA GLY A 22 -15.49 -24.48 -33.59
C GLY A 22 -15.73 -24.49 -32.09
N SER A 23 -15.29 -25.55 -31.41
CA SER A 23 -15.23 -25.56 -29.94
C SER A 23 -14.39 -24.36 -29.48
N PRO A 24 -14.85 -23.52 -28.52
CA PRO A 24 -13.99 -22.50 -27.95
C PRO A 24 -12.86 -23.21 -27.20
N THR A 25 -11.68 -23.25 -27.81
CA THR A 25 -10.45 -23.66 -27.14
C THR A 25 -10.19 -22.65 -26.03
N GLY A 26 -10.44 -23.07 -24.79
CA GLY A 26 -9.98 -22.47 -23.54
C GLY A 26 -9.96 -20.94 -23.51
N ILE A 27 -11.02 -20.33 -22.99
CA ILE A 27 -10.89 -19.01 -22.38
C ILE A 27 -9.77 -19.15 -21.35
N PRO A 28 -8.67 -18.37 -21.41
CA PRO A 28 -7.68 -18.41 -20.35
C PRO A 28 -8.42 -18.10 -19.06
N ALA A 29 -8.45 -19.08 -18.14
CA ALA A 29 -8.99 -18.84 -16.83
C ALA A 29 -8.13 -17.73 -16.23
N ALA A 30 -8.71 -16.54 -16.06
CA ALA A 30 -8.16 -15.54 -15.19
C ALA A 30 -8.23 -16.13 -13.77
N GLY A 31 -7.20 -16.88 -13.40
CA GLY A 31 -7.01 -17.28 -12.01
C GLY A 31 -6.80 -16.01 -11.22
N ALA A 32 -7.66 -15.75 -10.24
CA ALA A 32 -7.33 -14.75 -9.23
C ALA A 32 -5.95 -15.11 -8.68
N GLU A 33 -5.04 -14.14 -8.62
CA GLU A 33 -3.74 -14.34 -8.00
C GLU A 33 -3.97 -14.90 -6.59
N PRO A 34 -3.27 -15.97 -6.18
CA PRO A 34 -3.46 -16.54 -4.86
C PRO A 34 -3.30 -15.46 -3.78
N CYS A 35 -4.11 -15.57 -2.73
CA CYS A 35 -4.01 -14.67 -1.60
C CYS A 35 -2.75 -15.00 -0.77
N PRO A 36 -1.94 -13.99 -0.43
CA PRO A 36 -0.72 -14.19 0.32
C PRO A 36 -1.08 -14.46 1.78
N ASP A 37 -0.18 -15.09 2.52
CA ASP A 37 -0.35 -15.24 3.97
C ASP A 37 -0.41 -13.86 4.64
N THR A 38 0.46 -12.96 4.20
CA THR A 38 0.59 -11.60 4.72
C THR A 38 0.69 -10.58 3.61
N GLU A 39 0.10 -9.41 3.83
CA GLU A 39 0.34 -8.24 2.99
C GLU A 39 0.82 -7.05 3.83
N VAL A 40 1.95 -6.47 3.42
CA VAL A 40 2.52 -5.26 4.01
C VAL A 40 2.10 -4.05 3.19
N VAL A 41 1.38 -3.11 3.81
CA VAL A 41 1.05 -1.80 3.22
C VAL A 41 1.94 -0.76 3.87
N PHE A 42 2.89 -0.20 3.11
CA PHE A 42 3.89 0.73 3.65
C PHE A 42 3.88 2.08 2.95
N ALA A 43 3.78 3.17 3.72
CA ALA A 43 3.87 4.53 3.22
C ALA A 43 5.24 5.16 3.54
N ARG A 44 5.93 5.61 2.48
CA ARG A 44 7.29 6.19 2.56
C ARG A 44 7.33 7.60 3.17
N GLY A 45 8.51 8.17 3.34
CA GLY A 45 8.69 9.54 3.82
C GLY A 45 8.68 10.59 2.71
N SER A 46 8.49 11.86 3.07
CA SER A 46 8.52 12.98 2.12
C SER A 46 9.84 13.07 1.36
N GLY A 47 9.77 13.30 0.05
CA GLY A 47 10.92 13.42 -0.84
C GLY A 47 11.55 12.08 -1.23
N GLN A 48 11.08 10.95 -0.70
CA GLN A 48 11.60 9.64 -1.10
C GLN A 48 11.09 9.23 -2.49
N PRO A 49 11.93 8.54 -3.29
CA PRO A 49 11.52 7.98 -4.59
C PRO A 49 10.31 7.06 -4.48
N VAL A 50 9.57 6.89 -5.58
CA VAL A 50 8.46 5.93 -5.66
C VAL A 50 8.93 4.53 -5.25
N GLY A 51 8.13 3.84 -4.44
CA GLY A 51 8.49 2.57 -3.80
C GLY A 51 8.30 2.63 -2.29
N LEU A 52 9.05 1.81 -1.55
CA LEU A 52 8.96 1.71 -0.09
C LEU A 52 9.75 2.80 0.65
N GLY A 53 10.74 3.41 -0.02
CA GLY A 53 11.72 4.27 0.64
C GLY A 53 12.65 3.49 1.57
N ASP A 54 13.70 4.15 2.08
CA ASP A 54 14.82 3.45 2.75
C ASP A 54 14.37 2.66 4.00
N VAL A 55 13.50 3.25 4.82
CA VAL A 55 12.99 2.61 6.04
C VAL A 55 12.05 1.45 5.70
N GLY A 56 11.21 1.61 4.68
CA GLY A 56 10.27 0.58 4.24
C GLY A 56 10.99 -0.61 3.61
N GLU A 57 12.01 -0.38 2.77
CA GLU A 57 12.88 -1.42 2.20
C GLU A 57 13.54 -2.24 3.33
N ALA A 58 14.18 -1.58 4.30
CA ALA A 58 14.84 -2.25 5.42
C ALA A 58 13.85 -3.05 6.28
N PHE A 59 12.70 -2.46 6.62
CA PHE A 59 11.66 -3.11 7.40
C PHE A 59 11.11 -4.36 6.69
N VAL A 60 10.78 -4.26 5.39
CA VAL A 60 10.22 -5.37 4.61
C VAL A 60 11.24 -6.48 4.42
N ALA A 61 12.50 -6.16 4.13
CA ALA A 61 13.57 -7.14 3.99
C ALA A 61 13.71 -7.95 5.28
N SER A 62 13.87 -7.27 6.42
CA SER A 62 14.01 -7.87 7.74
C SER A 62 12.78 -8.70 8.15
N LEU A 63 11.57 -8.22 7.83
CA LEU A 63 10.32 -8.95 8.11
C LEU A 63 10.24 -10.24 7.30
N THR A 64 10.60 -10.19 6.02
CA THR A 64 10.53 -11.36 5.12
C THR A 64 11.53 -12.43 5.54
N GLU A 65 12.74 -12.05 5.96
CA GLU A 65 13.74 -12.97 6.50
C GLU A 65 13.26 -13.69 7.76
N GLN A 66 12.45 -13.01 8.59
CA GLN A 66 11.89 -13.57 9.83
C GLN A 66 10.63 -14.43 9.61
N LEU A 67 10.12 -14.53 8.38
CA LEU A 67 8.93 -15.31 8.02
C LEU A 67 9.23 -16.38 6.96
N PRO A 68 10.18 -17.32 7.22
CA PRO A 68 10.58 -18.31 6.23
C PRO A 68 9.39 -19.19 5.81
N GLY A 69 9.20 -19.31 4.50
CA GLY A 69 8.15 -20.14 3.92
C GLY A 69 6.75 -19.52 3.92
N ARG A 70 6.59 -18.25 4.33
CA ARG A 70 5.34 -17.50 4.16
C ARG A 70 5.36 -16.64 2.92
N ASP A 71 4.21 -16.53 2.27
CA ASP A 71 4.01 -15.59 1.17
C ASP A 71 3.72 -14.19 1.73
N VAL A 72 4.65 -13.26 1.50
CA VAL A 72 4.56 -11.86 1.93
C VAL A 72 4.43 -10.99 0.70
N ARG A 73 3.22 -10.48 0.44
CA ARG A 73 2.99 -9.45 -0.57
C ARG A 73 3.33 -8.09 0.01
N VAL A 74 3.94 -7.24 -0.82
CA VAL A 74 4.33 -5.89 -0.41
C VAL A 74 3.62 -4.89 -1.31
N TYR A 75 2.97 -3.92 -0.70
CA TYR A 75 2.30 -2.81 -1.35
C TYR A 75 2.93 -1.49 -0.87
N PRO A 76 3.81 -0.87 -1.68
CA PRO A 76 4.21 0.51 -1.46
C PRO A 76 3.02 1.41 -1.78
N VAL A 77 2.57 2.21 -0.81
CA VAL A 77 1.46 3.16 -1.02
C VAL A 77 1.79 4.10 -2.18
N ASP A 78 0.87 4.18 -3.15
CA ASP A 78 1.07 4.96 -4.37
C ASP A 78 0.56 6.39 -4.17
N TYR A 79 1.50 7.28 -3.85
CA TYR A 79 1.21 8.69 -3.64
C TYR A 79 2.47 9.53 -3.86
N PRO A 80 2.35 10.87 -3.98
CA PRO A 80 3.49 11.71 -4.32
C PRO A 80 4.63 11.71 -3.30
N ALA A 81 4.34 11.51 -2.01
CA ALA A 81 5.27 11.75 -0.90
C ALA A 81 5.99 13.10 -1.04
N SER A 82 5.26 14.16 -1.38
CA SER A 82 5.83 15.48 -1.64
C SER A 82 5.89 16.37 -0.39
N THR A 83 6.55 17.52 -0.53
CA THR A 83 6.59 18.56 0.51
C THR A 83 5.31 19.39 0.61
N ASP A 84 4.35 19.22 -0.32
CA ASP A 84 2.96 19.66 -0.08
C ASP A 84 2.34 18.70 0.96
N TYR A 85 2.73 18.93 2.21
CA TYR A 85 2.84 17.88 3.20
C TYR A 85 1.50 17.21 3.49
N ARG A 86 0.49 18.03 3.75
CA ARG A 86 -0.86 17.57 4.07
C ARG A 86 -1.58 16.99 2.85
N ASN A 87 -1.53 17.67 1.70
CA ASN A 87 -2.25 17.20 0.51
C ASN A 87 -1.67 15.89 -0.02
N SER A 88 -0.34 15.77 0.01
CA SER A 88 0.35 14.51 -0.29
C SER A 88 -0.13 13.39 0.62
N ALA A 89 -0.15 13.61 1.94
CA ALA A 89 -0.60 12.60 2.90
C ALA A 89 -2.07 12.19 2.70
N LEU A 90 -2.97 13.12 2.34
CA LEU A 90 -4.37 12.81 2.04
C LEU A 90 -4.53 11.90 0.81
N LEU A 91 -3.69 12.08 -0.21
CA LEU A 91 -3.67 11.16 -1.37
C LEU A 91 -3.16 9.77 -0.95
N GLY A 92 -2.12 9.73 -0.11
CA GLY A 92 -1.61 8.48 0.45
C GLY A 92 -2.63 7.74 1.31
N GLU A 93 -3.43 8.45 2.11
CA GLU A 93 -4.54 7.86 2.86
C GLU A 93 -5.58 7.22 1.91
N SER A 94 -5.98 7.94 0.87
CA SER A 94 -6.96 7.42 -0.09
C SER A 94 -6.46 6.13 -0.76
N ASP A 95 -5.17 6.08 -1.13
CA ASP A 95 -4.57 4.90 -1.74
C ASP A 95 -4.44 3.72 -0.74
N ALA A 96 -3.86 3.98 0.44
CA ALA A 96 -3.68 2.96 1.47
C ALA A 96 -5.01 2.37 1.95
N THR A 97 -6.02 3.19 2.19
CA THR A 97 -7.36 2.72 2.59
C THR A 97 -8.02 1.88 1.49
N ALA A 98 -7.90 2.29 0.23
CA ALA A 98 -8.42 1.52 -0.90
C ALA A 98 -7.73 0.16 -1.01
N ARG A 99 -6.41 0.10 -0.86
CA ARG A 99 -5.66 -1.16 -0.87
C ARG A 99 -6.08 -2.07 0.26
N ILE A 100 -6.12 -1.55 1.49
CA ILE A 100 -6.49 -2.32 2.69
C ILE A 100 -7.88 -2.92 2.55
N GLN A 101 -8.87 -2.13 2.09
CA GLN A 101 -10.22 -2.63 1.87
C GLN A 101 -10.27 -3.70 0.76
N ALA A 102 -9.53 -3.49 -0.34
CA ALA A 102 -9.44 -4.47 -1.42
C ALA A 102 -8.84 -5.79 -0.94
N THR A 103 -7.79 -5.76 -0.12
CA THR A 103 -7.19 -6.98 0.46
C THR A 103 -8.16 -7.68 1.41
N VAL A 104 -8.85 -6.95 2.28
CA VAL A 104 -9.84 -7.54 3.20
C VAL A 104 -11.00 -8.19 2.44
N ALA A 105 -11.47 -7.56 1.36
CA ALA A 105 -12.59 -8.06 0.57
C ALA A 105 -12.24 -9.28 -0.27
N ASN A 106 -11.08 -9.26 -0.94
CA ASN A 106 -10.69 -10.29 -1.89
C ASN A 106 -9.87 -11.43 -1.25
N CYS A 107 -9.21 -11.14 -0.12
CA CYS A 107 -8.34 -12.07 0.59
C CYS A 107 -8.69 -12.16 2.08
N PRO A 108 -9.82 -12.78 2.43
CA PRO A 108 -10.34 -12.81 3.80
C PRO A 108 -9.51 -13.67 4.77
N ASN A 109 -8.41 -14.28 4.36
CA ASN A 109 -7.48 -14.95 5.28
C ASN A 109 -6.12 -14.24 5.39
N THR A 110 -5.79 -13.33 4.47
CA THR A 110 -4.54 -12.56 4.52
C THR A 110 -4.51 -11.68 5.77
N LYS A 111 -3.38 -11.71 6.48
CA LYS A 111 -3.08 -10.80 7.58
C LYS A 111 -2.42 -9.54 7.03
N LEU A 112 -2.76 -8.39 7.60
CA LEU A 112 -2.20 -7.11 7.21
C LEU A 112 -1.11 -6.68 8.18
N VAL A 113 -0.03 -6.12 7.64
CA VAL A 113 0.96 -5.34 8.39
C VAL A 113 0.95 -3.94 7.79
N LEU A 114 0.76 -2.92 8.63
CA LEU A 114 0.76 -1.53 8.20
C LEU A 114 2.06 -0.87 8.65
N GLY A 115 2.67 -0.05 7.80
CA GLY A 115 3.89 0.66 8.15
C GLY A 115 3.96 2.05 7.55
N GLY A 116 4.61 2.97 8.25
CA GLY A 116 4.74 4.34 7.78
C GLY A 116 5.95 5.04 8.36
N TYR A 117 6.66 5.80 7.52
CA TYR A 117 7.78 6.63 7.92
C TYR A 117 7.49 8.11 7.71
N SER A 118 7.70 8.96 8.71
CA SER A 118 7.53 10.42 8.62
C SER A 118 6.10 10.80 8.15
N GLN A 119 5.95 11.53 7.04
CA GLN A 119 4.64 11.78 6.40
C GLN A 119 3.84 10.50 6.15
N GLY A 120 4.50 9.38 5.82
CA GLY A 120 3.86 8.08 5.64
C GLY A 120 3.30 7.50 6.93
N ALA A 121 3.85 7.84 8.09
CA ALA A 121 3.23 7.47 9.37
C ALA A 121 1.87 8.17 9.53
N SER A 122 1.78 9.47 9.19
CA SER A 122 0.50 10.19 9.16
C SER A 122 -0.49 9.61 8.14
N VAL A 123 -0.01 9.08 7.00
CA VAL A 123 -0.86 8.33 6.04
C VAL A 123 -1.52 7.13 6.72
N ILE A 124 -0.75 6.33 7.47
CA ILE A 124 -1.29 5.16 8.18
C ILE A 124 -2.21 5.57 9.34
N GLU A 125 -1.87 6.63 10.08
CA GLU A 125 -2.73 7.15 11.15
C GLU A 125 -4.09 7.61 10.62
N MET A 126 -4.11 8.41 9.54
CA MET A 126 -5.37 8.79 8.89
C MET A 126 -6.12 7.57 8.36
N SER A 127 -5.43 6.65 7.70
CA SER A 127 -6.04 5.42 7.17
C SER A 127 -6.74 4.62 8.27
N SER A 128 -6.12 4.52 9.46
CA SER A 128 -6.71 3.82 10.61
C SER A 128 -8.03 4.43 11.09
N ASN A 129 -8.23 5.74 10.91
CA ASN A 129 -9.46 6.45 11.29
C ASN A 129 -10.54 6.34 10.21
N SER A 130 -10.15 6.22 8.94
CA SER A 130 -11.07 6.13 7.80
C SER A 130 -11.54 4.71 7.50
N LEU A 131 -10.88 3.69 8.07
CA LEU A 131 -11.27 2.29 7.91
C LEU A 131 -12.39 1.88 8.89
N PRO A 132 -13.32 0.99 8.48
CA PRO A 132 -14.29 0.41 9.40
C PRO A 132 -13.59 -0.29 10.58
N PRO A 133 -14.09 -0.19 11.83
CA PRO A 133 -13.43 -0.78 13.00
C PRO A 133 -13.14 -2.28 12.89
N ALA A 134 -13.97 -3.02 12.14
CA ALA A 134 -13.76 -4.45 11.90
C ALA A 134 -12.47 -4.77 11.13
N VAL A 135 -11.94 -3.82 10.33
CA VAL A 135 -10.67 -3.97 9.61
C VAL A 135 -9.49 -4.09 10.57
N ALA A 136 -9.56 -3.48 11.76
CA ALA A 136 -8.50 -3.61 12.76
C ALA A 136 -8.24 -5.08 13.15
N GLN A 137 -9.26 -5.93 13.14
CA GLN A 137 -9.13 -7.37 13.43
C GLN A 137 -8.33 -8.13 12.35
N ARG A 138 -8.10 -7.51 11.20
CA ARG A 138 -7.34 -8.06 10.07
C ARG A 138 -5.88 -7.66 10.08
N VAL A 139 -5.52 -6.69 10.90
CA VAL A 139 -4.16 -6.17 11.00
C VAL A 139 -3.45 -6.84 12.18
N ALA A 140 -2.33 -7.49 11.89
CA ALA A 140 -1.52 -8.15 12.89
C ALA A 140 -0.60 -7.17 13.61
N ALA A 141 -0.06 -6.19 12.88
CA ALA A 141 0.89 -5.20 13.39
C ALA A 141 0.81 -3.88 12.63
N VAL A 142 1.14 -2.80 13.33
CA VAL A 142 1.42 -1.47 12.78
C VAL A 142 2.81 -1.04 13.26
N ALA A 143 3.67 -0.58 12.36
CA ALA A 143 5.01 -0.05 12.68
C ALA A 143 5.16 1.39 12.18
N LEU A 144 5.27 2.35 13.10
CA LEU A 144 5.40 3.78 12.78
C LEU A 144 6.80 4.28 13.11
N PHE A 145 7.45 4.91 12.13
CA PHE A 145 8.81 5.43 12.24
C PHE A 145 8.78 6.95 12.12
N GLY A 146 9.16 7.65 13.17
CA GLY A 146 9.11 9.10 13.27
C GLY A 146 7.73 9.69 12.95
N PRO A 147 6.63 9.19 13.57
CA PRO A 147 5.33 9.80 13.36
C PRO A 147 5.37 11.26 13.82
N PRO A 148 4.92 12.20 12.97
CA PRO A 148 4.90 13.61 13.30
C PRO A 148 4.02 13.86 14.53
N SER A 149 4.57 14.49 15.57
CA SER A 149 3.86 14.84 16.80
C SER A 149 4.33 16.15 17.45
N SER A 150 5.36 16.80 16.89
CA SER A 150 5.90 18.07 17.39
C SER A 150 5.10 19.31 16.96
N PRO A 151 5.34 20.49 17.58
CA PRO A 151 4.82 21.78 17.13
C PRO A 151 5.28 22.15 15.71
N TYR A 152 6.51 21.76 15.35
CA TYR A 152 7.02 21.93 13.98
C TYR A 152 6.15 21.15 12.99
N SER A 153 5.88 19.88 13.28
CA SER A 153 4.98 19.03 12.50
C SER A 153 3.56 19.59 12.42
N THR A 154 3.03 20.11 13.52
CA THR A 154 1.72 20.77 13.57
C THR A 154 1.65 21.98 12.62
N SER A 155 2.74 22.76 12.57
CA SER A 155 2.87 23.90 11.65
C SER A 155 2.91 23.46 10.18
N LEU A 156 3.70 22.41 9.86
CA LEU A 156 3.74 21.83 8.51
C LEU A 156 2.39 21.29 8.06
N TRP A 157 1.63 20.72 8.99
CA TRP A 157 0.29 20.19 8.74
C TRP A 157 -0.76 21.29 8.57
N GLY A 158 -0.59 22.43 9.25
CA GLY A 158 -1.56 23.52 9.25
C GLY A 158 -2.76 23.28 10.18
N GLY A 159 -2.58 22.48 11.24
CA GLY A 159 -3.63 22.16 12.21
C GLY A 159 -3.29 20.95 13.07
N PRO A 160 -4.26 20.42 13.85
CA PRO A 160 -4.08 19.20 14.62
C PRO A 160 -3.62 18.04 13.74
N LEU A 161 -2.56 17.37 14.18
CA LEU A 161 -2.02 16.19 13.50
C LEU A 161 -2.98 15.01 13.62
N PRO A 162 -3.04 14.12 12.61
CA PRO A 162 -3.74 12.86 12.77
C PRO A 162 -3.06 12.04 13.86
N VAL A 163 -3.85 11.19 14.52
CA VAL A 163 -3.36 10.22 15.51
C VAL A 163 -3.94 8.86 15.19
N LEU A 164 -3.19 7.80 15.50
CA LEU A 164 -3.66 6.44 15.27
C LEU A 164 -4.98 6.15 16.02
N ALA A 165 -5.94 5.54 15.32
CA ALA A 165 -7.20 5.11 15.90
C ALA A 165 -6.99 4.11 17.06
N ALA A 166 -7.80 4.24 18.12
CA ALA A 166 -7.66 3.46 19.35
C ALA A 166 -7.73 1.93 19.12
N SER A 167 -8.50 1.47 18.13
CA SER A 167 -8.59 0.05 17.75
C SER A 167 -7.27 -0.53 17.23
N TYR A 168 -6.32 0.31 16.81
CA TYR A 168 -5.03 -0.11 16.29
C TYR A 168 -3.89 0.01 17.30
N GLN A 169 -4.05 0.79 18.37
CA GLN A 169 -3.02 0.96 19.39
C GLN A 169 -2.52 -0.36 20.01
N PRO A 170 -3.37 -1.36 20.31
CA PRO A 170 -2.90 -2.62 20.90
C PRO A 170 -1.98 -3.41 19.99
N MET A 171 -1.93 -3.12 18.68
CA MET A 171 -1.07 -3.79 17.70
C MET A 171 -0.01 -2.91 17.09
N THR A 172 0.36 -1.82 17.75
CA THR A 172 1.29 -0.84 17.21
C THR A 172 2.61 -0.81 17.95
N ILE A 173 3.69 -0.64 17.21
CA ILE A 173 4.97 -0.16 17.70
C ILE A 173 5.28 1.18 17.03
N THR A 174 5.69 2.16 17.84
CA THR A 174 6.01 3.51 17.40
C THR A 174 7.43 3.86 17.83
N PHE A 175 8.22 4.35 16.89
CA PHE A 175 9.58 4.81 17.13
C PHE A 175 9.68 6.32 16.89
N CYS A 176 10.19 7.03 17.89
CA CYS A 176 10.69 8.38 17.75
C CYS A 176 12.11 8.40 18.30
N LEU A 177 13.10 8.68 17.45
CA LEU A 177 14.49 8.78 17.89
C LEU A 177 14.66 10.07 18.69
N ALA A 178 15.49 10.01 19.74
CA ALA A 178 15.75 11.17 20.59
C ALA A 178 16.33 12.32 19.75
N GLY A 179 15.74 13.51 19.89
CA GLY A 179 16.09 14.70 19.13
C GLY A 179 15.55 14.73 17.70
N ASP A 180 14.64 13.84 17.32
CA ASP A 180 13.92 13.91 16.03
C ASP A 180 12.97 15.12 16.01
N ILE A 181 13.23 16.08 15.12
CA ILE A 181 12.46 17.33 14.99
C ILE A 181 10.96 17.12 14.68
N TYR A 182 10.58 15.98 14.10
CA TYR A 182 9.18 15.71 13.77
C TYR A 182 8.41 15.17 14.97
N CYS A 183 9.10 14.52 15.91
CA CYS A 183 8.51 13.95 17.12
C CYS A 183 8.65 14.85 18.36
N GLU A 184 9.72 15.62 18.45
CA GLU A 184 10.12 16.34 19.66
C GLU A 184 10.34 17.83 19.39
N ASP A 185 10.13 18.64 20.44
CA ASP A 185 10.40 20.08 20.42
C ASP A 185 11.91 20.33 20.31
N ASN A 186 12.30 21.31 19.48
CA ASN A 186 13.69 21.73 19.30
C ASN A 186 14.66 20.62 18.85
N GLY A 187 14.15 19.57 18.18
CA GLY A 187 14.96 18.54 17.57
C GLY A 187 15.71 19.00 16.30
N SER A 188 16.37 18.05 15.64
CA SER A 188 17.00 18.24 14.33
C SER A 188 16.56 17.16 13.35
N VAL A 189 16.83 17.38 12.06
CA VAL A 189 16.52 16.39 11.02
C VAL A 189 17.45 15.16 11.10
N VAL A 190 18.60 15.26 11.78
CA VAL A 190 19.60 14.19 11.74
C VAL A 190 19.07 12.88 12.36
N PRO A 191 18.52 12.84 13.59
CA PRO A 191 17.91 11.63 14.12
C PRO A 191 16.77 11.10 13.23
N HIS A 192 16.01 11.98 12.59
CA HIS A 192 14.90 11.58 11.72
C HIS A 192 15.33 10.71 10.53
N LEU A 193 16.59 10.80 10.10
CA LEU A 193 17.14 10.04 8.98
C LEU A 193 17.78 8.71 9.41
N MET A 194 17.79 8.39 10.71
CA MET A 194 18.62 7.31 11.27
C MET A 194 17.84 6.06 11.67
N TYR A 195 16.54 5.94 11.37
CA TYR A 195 15.73 4.78 11.77
C TYR A 195 16.26 3.42 11.26
N VAL A 196 16.95 3.41 10.12
CA VAL A 196 17.61 2.19 9.62
C VAL A 196 18.90 1.93 10.40
N GLN A 197 19.78 2.94 10.51
CA GLN A 197 21.09 2.78 11.15
C GLN A 197 21.00 2.55 12.67
N ASP A 198 19.94 3.05 13.31
CA ASP A 198 19.63 2.81 14.73
C ASP A 198 19.03 1.41 14.96
N GLY A 199 18.70 0.66 13.89
CA GLY A 199 18.12 -0.68 13.98
C GLY A 199 16.62 -0.70 14.25
N LYS A 200 15.93 0.44 14.21
CA LYS A 200 14.48 0.49 14.44
C LYS A 200 13.69 -0.20 13.35
N ALA A 201 14.15 -0.16 12.10
CA ALA A 201 13.54 -0.93 11.03
C ALA A 201 13.48 -2.43 11.35
N ASP A 202 14.58 -2.99 11.87
CA ASP A 202 14.66 -4.39 12.32
C ASP A 202 13.80 -4.66 13.55
N GLU A 203 13.79 -3.75 14.54
CA GLU A 203 12.97 -3.88 15.74
C GLU A 203 11.47 -3.89 15.38
N GLY A 204 11.05 -3.02 14.46
CA GLY A 204 9.69 -3.00 13.92
C GLY A 204 9.35 -4.28 13.18
N ALA A 205 10.27 -4.79 12.36
CA ALA A 205 10.09 -6.03 11.62
C ALA A 205 9.93 -7.23 12.57
N ALA A 206 10.76 -7.30 13.62
CA ALA A 206 10.67 -8.34 14.64
C ALA A 206 9.35 -8.27 15.41
N PHE A 207 8.88 -7.07 15.75
CA PHE A 207 7.56 -6.89 16.34
C PHE A 207 6.47 -7.45 15.41
N ALA A 208 6.48 -7.09 14.12
CA ALA A 208 5.49 -7.57 13.16
C ALA A 208 5.55 -9.11 12.95
N ALA A 209 6.74 -9.68 12.83
CA ALA A 209 6.95 -11.12 12.70
C ALA A 209 6.40 -11.89 13.90
N ASN A 210 6.66 -11.41 15.12
CA ASN A 210 6.14 -12.01 16.35
C ASN A 210 4.60 -11.97 16.39
N ARG A 211 3.98 -10.87 15.93
CA ARG A 211 2.51 -10.79 15.84
C ARG A 211 1.90 -11.76 14.83
N LEU A 212 2.60 -12.02 13.75
CA LEU A 212 2.14 -12.91 12.69
C LEU A 212 2.30 -14.40 13.05
N THR A 213 3.18 -14.73 14.00
CA THR A 213 3.49 -16.11 14.41
C THR A 213 2.93 -16.52 15.77
N SER A 214 2.54 -15.56 16.63
CA SER A 214 1.95 -15.83 17.95
C SER A 214 0.46 -16.22 17.92
N GLY A 215 -0.02 -16.76 16.80
CA GLY A 215 -1.42 -17.15 16.57
C GLY A 215 -1.67 -18.63 16.71
#